data_AF-A0A4S2DD07-F1
#
_entry.id   AF-A0A4S2DD07-F1
#
_cell.length_a   1.000
_cell.length_b   1.000
_cell.length_c   1.000
_cell.angle_alpha   90.00
_cell.angle_beta   90.00
_cell.angle_gamma   90.00
#
_symmetry.space_group_name_H-M   'P 1'
#
loop_
_entity.id
_entity.type
_entity.pdbx_description
1 polymer ?
#
loop_
_entity_poly.entity_id
_entity_poly.type
_entity_poly.pdbx_seq_one_letter_code
_entity_poly.pdbx_strand_id
1 'polypeptide(L)'
;MGYKHVWLPKKFGNANACELVIYKSLPLLSEKVNIKEIKEIPNDKDVLQLFFTLSDKERFATITKANINKKLAMSVNGEIVYVPTVMNEITSGNCMIIIPKSTIDR
;
A
#
# COMPACT_ATOMS: atom_id res chain seq x y z
N MET A 1 -7.03 5.18 4.58
CA MET A 1 -6.20 5.32 5.82
C MET A 1 -6.39 4.05 6.63
N GLY A 2 -5.32 3.44 7.14
CA GLY A 2 -5.41 2.18 7.90
C GLY A 2 -5.31 2.42 9.41
N TYR A 3 -5.99 1.60 10.20
CA TYR A 3 -5.74 1.49 11.64
C TYR A 3 -4.91 0.24 11.90
N LYS A 4 -3.88 0.38 12.73
CA LYS A 4 -3.16 -0.76 13.28
C LYS A 4 -3.64 -0.99 14.69
N HIS A 5 -3.64 -2.25 15.11
CA HIS A 5 -3.95 -2.62 16.47
C HIS A 5 -2.86 -3.52 17.03
N VAL A 6 -2.62 -3.42 18.34
CA VAL A 6 -1.70 -4.28 19.06
C VAL A 6 -2.20 -4.47 20.49
N TRP A 7 -2.04 -5.68 21.01
CA TRP A 7 -2.23 -5.96 22.43
C TRP A 7 -0.90 -5.70 23.14
N LEU A 8 -0.90 -4.79 24.12
CA LEU A 8 0.27 -4.51 24.94
C LEU A 8 -0.01 -4.93 26.39
N PRO A 9 0.98 -5.47 27.12
CA PRO A 9 0.86 -5.68 28.55
C PRO A 9 0.57 -4.34 29.25
N LYS A 10 -0.34 -4.36 30.24
CA LYS A 10 -0.56 -3.17 31.08
C LYS A 10 0.73 -2.79 31.78
N LYS A 11 1.17 -1.54 31.59
CA LYS A 11 2.34 -1.00 32.31
C LYS A 11 2.06 -0.71 33.79
N PHE A 12 0.79 -0.57 34.17
CA PHE A 12 0.35 -0.28 35.53
C PHE A 12 -0.88 -1.11 35.91
N GLY A 13 -0.90 -1.64 37.14
CA GLY A 13 -1.99 -2.49 37.64
C GLY A 13 -1.73 -3.98 37.43
N ASN A 14 -2.79 -4.76 37.15
CA ASN A 14 -2.70 -6.21 37.00
C ASN A 14 -1.75 -6.61 35.84
N ALA A 15 -0.62 -7.21 36.19
CA ALA A 15 0.43 -7.64 35.25
C ALA A 15 -0.02 -8.71 34.24
N ASN A 16 -1.16 -9.37 34.48
CA ASN A 16 -1.73 -10.38 33.59
C ASN A 16 -2.81 -9.82 32.64
N ALA A 17 -3.01 -8.50 32.61
CA ALA A 17 -3.98 -7.84 31.74
C ALA A 17 -3.31 -7.15 30.56
N CYS A 18 -3.95 -7.22 29.38
CA CYS A 18 -3.53 -6.52 28.16
C CYS A 18 -4.45 -5.34 27.84
N GLU A 19 -3.90 -4.31 27.20
CA GLU A 19 -4.65 -3.20 26.62
C GLU A 19 -4.60 -3.27 25.09
N LEU A 20 -5.76 -3.07 24.44
CA LEU A 20 -5.85 -2.93 23.00
C LEU A 20 -5.50 -1.48 22.62
N VAL A 21 -4.37 -1.30 21.95
CA VAL A 21 -3.99 -0.01 21.38
C VAL A 21 -4.37 0.01 19.92
N ILE A 22 -5.27 0.91 19.54
CA ILE A 22 -5.63 1.19 18.15
C ILE A 22 -5.02 2.53 17.79
N TYR A 23 -4.19 2.56 16.75
CA TYR A 23 -3.53 3.79 16.30
C TYR A 23 -3.65 3.97 14.80
N LYS A 24 -3.71 5.23 14.39
CA LYS A 24 -3.80 5.62 12.98
C LYS A 24 -2.46 5.33 12.30
N SER A 25 -2.45 4.48 11.29
CA SER A 25 -1.28 4.24 10.44
C SER A 25 -1.33 5.18 9.26
N LEU A 26 -0.41 6.15 9.24
CA LEU A 26 -0.18 6.98 8.07
C LEU A 26 0.51 6.15 6.97
N PRO A 27 0.23 6.43 5.68
CA PRO A 27 0.92 5.77 4.59
C PRO A 27 2.42 6.09 4.63
N LEU A 28 3.27 5.11 4.29
CA LEU A 28 4.72 5.28 4.22
C LEU A 28 5.13 6.29 3.13
N LEU A 29 4.33 6.37 2.08
CA LEU A 29 4.45 7.28 0.96
C LEU A 29 3.03 7.59 0.45
N SER A 30 2.74 8.86 0.16
CA SER A 30 1.47 9.29 -0.41
C SER A 30 1.75 10.34 -1.47
N GLU A 31 1.25 10.10 -2.68
CA GLU A 31 1.51 10.95 -3.84
C GLU A 31 0.29 10.93 -4.77
N LYS A 32 0.01 12.06 -5.41
CA LYS A 32 -0.88 12.12 -6.58
C LYS A 32 -0.04 11.81 -7.81
N VAL A 33 -0.35 10.71 -8.51
CA VAL A 33 0.41 10.25 -9.67
C VAL A 33 -0.36 10.48 -10.97
N ASN A 34 0.37 10.75 -12.04
CA ASN A 34 -0.20 10.74 -13.39
C ASN A 34 -0.10 9.32 -13.97
N ILE A 35 -1.21 8.81 -14.49
CA ILE A 35 -1.24 7.51 -15.17
C ILE A 35 -0.54 7.64 -16.53
N LYS A 36 0.44 6.78 -16.78
CA LYS A 36 1.21 6.75 -18.03
C LYS A 36 0.55 5.88 -19.09
N GLU A 37 0.00 4.75 -18.67
CA GLU A 37 -0.60 3.77 -19.57
C GLU A 37 -1.73 3.03 -18.83
N ILE A 38 -2.80 2.74 -19.56
CA ILE A 38 -3.94 1.94 -19.10
C ILE A 38 -4.08 0.76 -20.07
N LYS A 39 -4.14 -0.46 -19.54
CA LYS A 39 -4.41 -1.67 -20.32
C LYS A 39 -5.66 -2.38 -19.80
N GLU A 40 -6.51 -2.82 -20.71
CA GLU A 40 -7.57 -3.77 -20.40
C GLU A 40 -6.97 -5.17 -20.31
N ILE A 41 -7.45 -5.99 -19.37
CA ILE A 41 -7.03 -7.37 -19.25
C ILE A 41 -7.92 -8.20 -20.19
N PRO A 42 -7.38 -8.95 -21.17
CA PRO A 42 -8.19 -9.61 -22.20
C PRO A 42 -9.30 -10.52 -21.69
N ASN A 43 -9.09 -11.14 -20.52
CA ASN A 43 -10.03 -12.09 -19.91
C ASN A 43 -10.86 -11.49 -18.77
N ASP A 44 -10.71 -10.19 -18.48
CA ASP A 44 -11.43 -9.51 -17.41
C ASP A 44 -11.67 -8.04 -17.81
N LYS A 45 -12.87 -7.77 -18.34
CA LYS A 45 -13.25 -6.44 -18.83
C LYS A 45 -13.61 -5.47 -17.72
N ASP A 46 -13.76 -5.96 -16.49
CA ASP A 46 -14.18 -5.17 -15.34
C ASP A 46 -12.98 -4.61 -14.56
N VAL A 47 -11.77 -4.96 -14.96
CA VAL A 47 -10.52 -4.50 -14.33
C VAL A 47 -9.61 -3.80 -15.33
N LEU A 48 -8.88 -2.82 -14.83
CA LEU A 48 -7.88 -2.06 -15.58
C LEU A 48 -6.52 -2.25 -14.93
N GLN A 49 -5.52 -2.46 -15.76
CA GLN A 49 -4.13 -2.43 -15.36
C GLN A 49 -3.56 -1.04 -15.63
N LEU A 50 -3.13 -0.37 -14.57
CA LEU A 50 -2.61 1.00 -14.62
C LEU A 50 -1.11 1.02 -14.38
N PHE A 51 -0.40 1.77 -15.20
CA PHE A 51 1.04 1.99 -15.08
C PHE A 51 1.32 3.44 -14.75
N PHE A 52 2.17 3.67 -13.76
CA PHE A 52 2.57 5.01 -13.34
C PHE A 52 3.98 4.99 -12.76
N THR A 53 4.53 6.17 -12.52
CA THR A 53 5.84 6.33 -11.88
C THR A 53 5.68 7.27 -10.70
N LEU A 54 6.17 6.86 -9.53
CA LEU A 54 6.28 7.71 -8.35
C LEU A 54 7.39 8.75 -8.56
N SER A 55 7.14 9.98 -8.15
CA SER A 55 8.11 11.07 -8.21
C SER A 55 9.23 10.88 -7.18
N ASP A 56 8.90 10.46 -5.96
CA ASP A 56 9.85 10.21 -4.88
C ASP A 56 10.44 8.78 -4.97
N LYS A 57 11.28 8.58 -5.99
CA LYS A 57 11.91 7.29 -6.29
C LYS A 57 12.86 6.82 -5.19
N GLU A 58 13.59 7.75 -4.56
CA GLU A 58 14.56 7.42 -3.52
C GLU A 58 13.88 6.89 -2.26
N ARG A 59 12.78 7.52 -1.84
CA ARG A 59 11.98 7.02 -0.73
C ARG A 59 11.33 5.68 -1.05
N PHE A 60 10.82 5.50 -2.26
CA PHE A 60 10.25 4.21 -2.68
C PHE A 60 11.30 3.09 -2.72
N ALA A 61 12.51 3.37 -3.21
CA ALA A 61 13.64 2.44 -3.17
C ALA A 61 14.00 2.06 -1.72
N THR A 62 14.08 3.05 -0.83
CA THR A 62 14.36 2.82 0.59
C THR A 62 13.28 1.96 1.26
N ILE A 63 12.00 2.24 0.99
CA ILE A 63 10.86 1.46 1.51
C ILE A 63 10.94 0.01 1.01
N THR A 64 11.14 -0.20 -0.29
CA THR A 64 11.16 -1.56 -0.87
C THR A 64 12.36 -2.36 -0.38
N LYS A 65 13.55 -1.77 -0.33
CA LYS A 65 14.76 -2.38 0.22
C LYS A 65 14.58 -2.86 1.67
N ALA A 66 13.99 -2.03 2.53
CA ALA A 66 13.78 -2.36 3.94
C ALA A 66 12.68 -3.42 4.18
N ASN A 67 11.90 -3.76 3.14
CA ASN A 67 10.71 -4.61 3.26
C ASN A 67 10.71 -5.80 2.29
N ILE A 68 11.87 -6.24 1.82
CA ILE A 68 12.00 -7.47 1.02
C ILE A 68 11.35 -8.66 1.75
N ASN A 69 10.61 -9.49 1.01
CA ASN A 69 9.77 -10.60 1.46
C ASN A 69 8.54 -10.21 2.30
N LYS A 70 8.27 -8.92 2.50
CA LYS A 70 7.06 -8.44 3.20
C LYS A 70 5.99 -7.97 2.20
N LYS A 71 4.76 -7.85 2.69
CA LYS A 71 3.63 -7.28 1.94
C LYS A 71 3.65 -5.76 2.01
N LEU A 72 3.48 -5.11 0.87
CA LEU A 72 3.31 -3.66 0.77
C LEU A 72 1.88 -3.35 0.33
N ALA A 73 1.04 -2.85 1.22
CA ALA A 73 -0.31 -2.47 0.86
C ALA A 73 -0.32 -1.14 0.09
N MET A 74 -0.99 -1.12 -1.06
CA MET A 74 -1.20 0.04 -1.91
C MET A 74 -2.67 0.41 -1.87
N SER A 75 -2.94 1.68 -1.60
CA SER A 75 -4.29 2.22 -1.55
C SER A 75 -4.51 3.32 -2.58
N VAL A 76 -5.65 3.30 -3.25
CA VAL A 76 -6.14 4.38 -4.11
C VAL A 76 -7.36 4.99 -3.43
N ASN A 77 -7.39 6.32 -3.31
CA ASN A 77 -8.48 7.06 -2.64
C ASN A 77 -8.83 6.54 -1.23
N GLY A 78 -7.84 5.97 -0.53
CA GLY A 78 -7.98 5.46 0.84
C GLY A 78 -8.39 3.99 0.96
N GLU A 79 -8.78 3.34 -0.14
CA GLU A 79 -9.13 1.93 -0.22
C GLU A 79 -7.92 1.09 -0.67
N ILE A 80 -7.66 -0.05 -0.01
CA ILE A 80 -6.57 -0.95 -0.39
C ILE A 80 -6.99 -1.70 -1.65
N VAL A 81 -6.25 -1.52 -2.74
CA VAL A 81 -6.54 -2.15 -4.03
C VAL A 81 -5.54 -3.23 -4.41
N TYR A 82 -4.33 -3.19 -3.84
CA TYR A 82 -3.27 -4.11 -4.20
C TYR A 82 -2.29 -4.35 -3.04
N VAL A 83 -1.86 -5.59 -2.84
CA VAL A 83 -0.98 -5.98 -1.72
C VAL A 83 0.14 -6.93 -2.19
N PRO A 84 1.09 -6.42 -3.01
CA PRO A 84 2.20 -7.23 -3.52
C PRO A 84 3.17 -7.63 -2.40
N THR A 85 3.86 -8.75 -2.62
CA THR A 85 5.10 -9.07 -1.89
C THR A 85 6.24 -8.29 -2.52
N VAL A 86 7.04 -7.60 -1.73
CA VAL A 86 8.25 -6.93 -2.22
C VAL A 86 9.33 -7.97 -2.44
N MET A 87 9.78 -8.11 -3.69
CA MET A 87 10.80 -9.10 -4.04
C MET A 87 12.21 -8.52 -4.07
N ASN A 88 12.36 -7.23 -4.39
CA ASN A 88 13.63 -6.53 -4.52
C ASN A 88 13.47 -5.03 -4.24
N GLU A 89 14.59 -4.32 -4.09
CA GLU A 89 14.65 -2.85 -4.14
C GLU A 89 14.20 -2.34 -5.51
N ILE A 90 13.33 -1.33 -5.54
CA ILE A 90 12.80 -0.73 -6.78
C ILE A 90 13.27 0.71 -6.89
N THR A 91 14.30 0.95 -7.70
CA THR A 91 14.91 2.28 -7.90
C THR A 91 14.26 3.11 -9.01
N SER A 92 13.51 2.48 -9.91
CA SER A 92 12.89 3.17 -11.05
C SER A 92 11.68 4.03 -10.66
N GLY A 93 11.05 3.72 -9.53
CA GLY A 93 9.74 4.27 -9.12
C GLY A 93 8.56 3.78 -9.96
N ASN A 94 8.79 2.88 -10.93
CA ASN A 94 7.73 2.36 -11.78
C ASN A 94 6.84 1.42 -10.98
N CYS A 95 5.53 1.62 -11.12
CA CYS A 95 4.50 0.86 -10.43
C CYS A 95 3.43 0.41 -11.42
N MET A 96 2.83 -0.73 -11.10
CA MET A 96 1.65 -1.25 -11.78
C MET A 96 0.65 -1.72 -10.74
N ILE A 97 -0.62 -1.37 -10.94
CA ILE A 97 -1.74 -1.85 -10.12
C ILE A 97 -2.85 -2.37 -11.03
N ILE A 98 -3.66 -3.28 -10.51
CA ILE A 98 -4.89 -3.74 -11.14
C ILE A 98 -6.04 -3.26 -10.26
N ILE A 99 -6.98 -2.52 -10.84
CA ILE A 99 -8.14 -1.98 -10.11
C ILE A 99 -9.43 -2.23 -10.90
N PRO A 100 -10.59 -2.31 -10.24
CA PRO A 100 -11.88 -2.28 -10.92
C PRO A 100 -12.05 -1.02 -11.76
N LYS A 101 -12.68 -1.12 -12.93
CA LYS A 101 -12.95 0.01 -13.82
C LYS A 101 -13.78 1.10 -13.13
N SER A 102 -14.73 0.68 -12.29
CA SER A 102 -15.57 1.58 -11.47
C SER A 102 -14.80 2.47 -10.49
N THR A 103 -13.52 2.17 -10.21
CA THR A 103 -12.69 2.97 -9.30
C THR A 103 -12.18 4.26 -9.94
N ILE A 104 -12.17 4.35 -11.28
CA ILE A 104 -11.74 5.55 -12.02
C ILE A 104 -12.90 6.53 -12.23
N ASP A 105 -14.13 6.03 -12.32
CA ASP A 105 -15.33 6.84 -12.60
C ASP A 105 -15.91 7.56 -11.36
N ARG A 106 -15.17 7.59 -10.24
CA ARG A 106 -15.53 8.26 -8.98
C ARG A 106 -14.69 9.51 -8.74
#